data_AF-A0A7S3FY40-F1
#
_entry.id   AF-A0A7S3FY40-F1
#
_cell.length_a   1.000
_cell.length_b   1.000
_cell.length_c   1.000
_cell.angle_alpha   90.00
_cell.angle_beta   90.00
_cell.angle_gamma   90.00
#
_symmetry.space_group_name_H-M   'P 1'
#
loop_
_entity.id
_entity.type
_entity.pdbx_description
1 polymer ?
#
loop_
_entity_poly.entity_id
_entity_poly.type
_entity_poly.pdbx_seq_one_letter_code
_entity_poly.pdbx_strand_id
1 'polypeptide(L)'
;MKYTLAIAALLGLASFEQTQAITLYNTEGQAIYMENSDDSDSSSDDSDETKVQIKDDDEEEDHSGEFFRPGQHEMLGGGGYDRVIPANFAADDDDIFMRSMIEQYALEQKTKEGLPSGKFWMDEASSRAAAAEVLETHKGMKGGALSQYLDTYFAKAWGHFDVNRTGKIEVIKMPQFMRFLASDQYLSLLPY
;
A
#
# COMPACT_ATOMS: atom_id res chain seq x y z
N MET A 1 51.47 0.88 50.44
CA MET A 1 50.03 0.91 50.77
C MET A 1 49.34 1.91 49.87
N LYS A 2 48.11 1.58 49.45
CA LYS A 2 47.12 2.35 48.69
C LYS A 2 47.29 2.31 47.16
N TYR A 3 46.72 1.26 46.56
CA TYR A 3 46.39 1.20 45.14
C TYR A 3 45.02 1.85 44.95
N THR A 4 44.95 2.94 44.19
CA THR A 4 43.68 3.54 43.77
C THR A 4 43.48 3.20 42.30
N LEU A 5 42.55 2.28 42.01
CA LEU A 5 42.13 1.90 40.66
C LEU A 5 41.15 2.96 40.14
N ALA A 6 41.57 3.74 39.13
CA ALA A 6 40.66 4.56 38.34
C ALA A 6 40.40 3.84 37.02
N ILE A 7 39.19 3.28 36.87
CA ILE A 7 38.71 2.68 35.62
C ILE A 7 38.13 3.82 34.77
N ALA A 8 38.84 4.20 33.71
CA ALA A 8 38.32 5.11 32.69
C ALA A 8 37.53 4.26 31.67
N ALA A 9 36.20 4.38 31.68
CA ALA A 9 35.34 3.81 30.65
C ALA A 9 35.19 4.81 29.50
N LEU A 10 35.70 4.44 28.32
CA LEU A 10 35.45 5.10 27.05
C LEU A 10 34.35 4.32 26.35
N LEU A 11 33.11 4.81 26.43
CA LEU A 11 32.02 4.37 25.55
C LEU A 11 31.53 5.59 24.77
N GLY A 12 31.82 5.59 23.46
CA GLY A 12 30.99 6.28 22.50
C GLY A 12 29.71 5.46 22.27
N LEU A 13 28.55 6.11 22.30
CA LEU A 13 27.32 5.58 21.72
C LEU A 13 26.76 6.59 20.73
N ALA A 14 26.53 6.09 19.52
CA ALA A 14 25.68 6.71 18.52
C ALA A 14 24.20 6.58 18.91
N SER A 15 23.44 7.62 18.58
CA SER A 15 22.09 7.64 17.97
C SER A 15 20.95 6.70 18.41
N PHE A 16 19.74 7.28 18.35
CA PHE A 16 18.38 6.70 18.40
C PHE A 16 17.73 6.59 19.78
N GLU A 17 16.85 7.55 20.11
CA GLU A 17 15.64 7.22 20.87
C GLU A 17 14.50 7.02 19.86
N GLN A 18 14.22 5.75 19.62
CA GLN A 18 13.00 5.24 19.00
C GLN A 18 11.95 5.17 20.11
N THR A 19 10.96 6.06 20.11
CA THR A 19 9.77 5.92 20.96
C THR A 19 8.96 4.72 20.47
N GLN A 20 9.13 3.58 21.12
CA GLN A 20 8.24 2.43 20.99
C GLN A 20 6.96 2.76 21.77
N ALA A 21 5.94 3.28 21.09
CA ALA A 21 4.62 3.44 21.69
C ALA A 21 4.02 2.04 21.93
N ILE A 22 3.77 1.69 23.18
CA ILE A 22 3.02 0.48 23.55
C ILE A 22 1.55 0.74 23.23
N THR A 23 1.00 0.03 22.24
CA THR A 23 -0.44 -0.02 21.96
C THR A 23 -1.08 -1.09 22.85
N LEU A 24 -1.98 -0.69 23.74
CA LEU A 24 -2.77 -1.60 24.57
C LEU A 24 -4.07 -1.97 23.83
N TYR A 25 -4.46 -3.23 23.86
CA TYR A 25 -5.72 -3.71 23.28
C TYR A 25 -6.67 -4.19 24.38
N ASN A 26 -7.96 -3.91 24.24
CA ASN A 26 -8.98 -4.50 25.12
C ASN A 26 -9.23 -5.98 24.78
N THR A 27 -10.03 -6.68 25.60
CA THR A 27 -10.37 -8.09 25.40
C THR A 27 -11.16 -8.38 24.12
N GLU A 28 -11.65 -7.34 23.45
CA GLU A 28 -12.36 -7.40 22.16
C GLU A 28 -11.45 -7.02 20.97
N GLY A 29 -10.15 -6.77 21.22
CA GLY A 29 -9.15 -6.50 20.19
C GLY A 29 -9.09 -5.04 19.69
N GLN A 30 -9.75 -4.10 20.36
CA GLN A 30 -9.70 -2.68 20.02
C GLN A 30 -8.52 -1.97 20.71
N ALA A 31 -7.81 -1.12 19.99
CA ALA A 31 -6.70 -0.33 20.52
C ALA A 31 -7.22 0.76 21.48
N ILE A 32 -6.68 0.81 22.70
CA ILE A 32 -6.95 1.83 23.71
C ILE A 32 -5.89 2.93 23.58
N TYR A 33 -6.32 4.14 23.23
CA TYR A 33 -5.46 5.33 23.22
C TYR A 33 -5.57 6.04 24.57
N MET A 34 -4.47 6.13 25.32
CA MET A 34 -4.40 6.96 26.52
C MET A 34 -3.95 8.37 26.13
N GLU A 35 -4.88 9.32 26.19
CA GLU A 35 -4.61 10.75 25.98
C GLU A 35 -4.14 11.38 27.30
N ASN A 36 -2.88 11.82 27.35
CA ASN A 36 -2.40 12.70 28.40
C ASN A 36 -2.98 14.09 28.13
N SER A 37 -3.93 14.52 28.95
CA SER A 37 -4.50 15.86 28.93
C SER A 37 -3.53 16.85 29.58
N ASP A 38 -2.91 17.70 28.76
CA ASP A 38 -2.46 19.02 29.18
C ASP A 38 -3.61 20.01 28.94
N ASP A 39 -4.03 20.67 30.01
CA ASP A 39 -5.13 21.63 30.07
C ASP A 39 -4.89 22.85 29.17
N SER A 40 -5.88 23.20 28.34
CA SER A 40 -6.15 24.58 27.95
C SER A 40 -7.64 24.77 27.68
N ASP A 41 -8.21 25.63 28.49
CA ASP A 41 -9.57 26.07 28.63
C ASP A 41 -9.92 27.17 27.61
N SER A 42 -11.02 26.98 26.87
CA SER A 42 -11.76 28.11 26.29
C SER A 42 -13.23 27.74 26.15
N SER A 43 -14.05 28.37 26.98
CA SER A 43 -15.49 28.15 27.13
C SER A 43 -16.34 28.89 26.08
N SER A 44 -17.27 28.14 25.48
CA SER A 44 -18.71 28.42 25.27
C SER A 44 -19.22 29.75 24.69
N ASP A 45 -19.95 29.65 23.56
CA ASP A 45 -21.24 30.33 23.26
C ASP A 45 -21.84 29.68 21.98
N ASP A 46 -22.61 28.60 22.08
CA ASP A 46 -24.09 28.51 22.12
C ASP A 46 -24.86 29.50 21.23
N SER A 47 -25.16 29.09 19.99
CA SER A 47 -26.44 29.29 19.29
C SER A 47 -26.24 28.84 17.85
N ASP A 48 -26.60 27.60 17.51
CA ASP A 48 -27.02 27.36 16.14
C ASP A 48 -28.21 26.40 16.08
N GLU A 49 -29.19 26.91 15.38
CA GLU A 49 -30.57 26.51 15.39
C GLU A 49 -30.65 25.12 14.76
N THR A 50 -31.26 24.17 15.46
CA THR A 50 -31.55 22.85 14.94
C THR A 50 -32.49 22.97 13.73
N LYS A 51 -31.92 23.18 12.54
CA LYS A 51 -32.53 22.73 11.29
C LYS A 51 -32.50 21.22 11.34
N VAL A 52 -33.55 20.67 11.94
CA VAL A 52 -33.98 19.29 11.74
C VAL A 52 -34.38 19.19 10.26
N GLN A 53 -33.37 19.04 9.39
CA GLN A 53 -33.57 18.50 8.07
C GLN A 53 -33.83 17.01 8.27
N ILE A 54 -35.11 16.65 8.32
CA ILE A 54 -35.53 15.32 7.88
C ILE A 54 -35.23 15.31 6.39
N LYS A 55 -33.97 15.04 6.04
CA LYS A 55 -33.60 14.63 4.70
C LYS A 55 -33.93 13.15 4.64
N ASP A 56 -34.81 12.81 3.72
CA ASP A 56 -35.21 11.45 3.43
C ASP A 56 -33.96 10.57 3.26
N ASP A 57 -33.92 9.52 4.06
CA ASP A 57 -32.78 8.67 4.42
C ASP A 57 -32.61 7.56 3.36
N ASP A 58 -32.29 7.95 2.12
CA ASP A 58 -31.97 7.04 1.01
C ASP A 58 -30.87 7.66 0.09
N GLU A 59 -29.91 8.41 0.64
CA GLU A 59 -28.67 8.71 -0.12
C GLU A 59 -27.77 7.47 -0.03
N GLU A 60 -27.82 6.59 -1.05
CA GLU A 60 -26.89 5.45 -1.13
C GLU A 60 -25.43 5.93 -1.00
N GLU A 61 -24.71 5.38 -0.02
CA GLU A 61 -23.29 5.71 0.21
C GLU A 61 -22.48 5.41 -1.06
N ASP A 62 -21.77 6.41 -1.60
CA ASP A 62 -20.96 6.22 -2.82
C ASP A 62 -19.64 5.51 -2.47
N HIS A 63 -19.59 4.20 -2.69
CA HIS A 63 -18.41 3.37 -2.44
C HIS A 63 -17.35 3.44 -3.55
N SER A 64 -17.50 4.26 -4.60
CA SER A 64 -16.59 4.25 -5.76
C SER A 64 -15.15 4.72 -5.48
N GLY A 65 -14.92 5.33 -4.32
CA GLY A 65 -13.60 5.68 -3.80
C GLY A 65 -12.88 4.53 -3.08
N GLU A 66 -13.59 3.42 -2.82
CA GLU A 66 -13.04 2.26 -2.15
C GLU A 66 -12.47 1.25 -3.15
N PHE A 67 -11.56 0.41 -2.63
CA PHE A 67 -10.91 -0.63 -3.40
C PHE A 67 -10.91 -1.94 -2.65
N PHE A 68 -11.16 -3.03 -3.37
CA PHE A 68 -10.87 -4.36 -2.89
C PHE A 68 -9.37 -4.64 -2.95
N ARG A 69 -8.86 -5.24 -1.88
CA ARG A 69 -7.45 -5.67 -1.80
C ARG A 69 -7.25 -6.96 -2.62
N PRO A 70 -6.01 -7.25 -3.08
CA PRO A 70 -5.73 -8.46 -3.86
C PRO A 70 -6.18 -9.72 -3.12
N GLY A 71 -5.67 -9.97 -1.90
CA GLY A 71 -6.04 -11.16 -1.12
C GLY A 71 -7.46 -11.21 -0.55
N GLN A 72 -8.31 -10.20 -0.79
CA GLN A 72 -9.68 -10.23 -0.28
C GLN A 72 -10.53 -11.27 -1.02
N HIS A 73 -10.22 -11.61 -2.27
CA HIS A 73 -10.94 -12.65 -3.01
C HIS A 73 -10.74 -14.07 -2.44
N GLU A 74 -9.70 -14.29 -1.63
CA GLU A 74 -9.39 -15.61 -1.03
C GLU A 74 -10.05 -15.82 0.34
N MET A 75 -10.66 -14.78 0.93
CA MET A 75 -11.32 -14.90 2.23
C MET A 75 -12.67 -15.64 2.11
N LEU A 76 -12.65 -16.93 2.42
CA LEU A 76 -13.86 -17.74 2.61
C LEU A 76 -14.61 -17.29 3.87
N GLY A 77 -15.86 -16.82 3.71
CA GLY A 77 -16.83 -16.76 4.82
C GLY A 77 -17.29 -15.40 5.33
N GLY A 78 -17.42 -14.36 4.48
CA GLY A 78 -18.23 -13.18 4.84
C GLY A 78 -17.65 -11.81 4.46
N GLY A 79 -17.03 -11.69 3.29
CA GLY A 79 -16.38 -10.45 2.85
C GLY A 79 -15.41 -10.65 1.68
N GLY A 80 -15.14 -11.90 1.31
CA GLY A 80 -14.53 -12.23 0.04
C GLY A 80 -15.46 -11.92 -1.13
N TYR A 81 -14.87 -11.46 -2.22
CA TYR A 81 -15.58 -11.11 -3.43
C TYR A 81 -14.94 -11.86 -4.60
N ASP A 82 -15.74 -12.25 -5.59
CA ASP A 82 -15.24 -12.99 -6.75
C ASP A 82 -14.50 -12.03 -7.68
N ARG A 83 -13.17 -12.05 -7.64
CA ARG A 83 -12.33 -11.30 -8.57
C ARG A 83 -12.47 -11.89 -9.97
N VAL A 84 -12.98 -11.10 -10.91
CA VAL A 84 -13.10 -11.50 -12.31
C VAL A 84 -11.92 -10.95 -13.10
N ILE A 85 -11.04 -11.86 -13.52
CA ILE A 85 -9.93 -11.50 -14.40
C ILE A 85 -10.50 -11.15 -15.78
N PRO A 86 -10.10 -10.02 -16.40
CA PRO A 86 -10.54 -9.67 -17.74
C PRO A 86 -10.27 -10.81 -18.73
N ALA A 87 -11.23 -11.08 -19.62
CA ALA A 87 -11.20 -12.26 -20.50
C ALA A 87 -9.96 -12.35 -21.41
N ASN A 88 -9.31 -11.22 -21.68
CA ASN A 88 -8.08 -11.12 -22.47
C ASN A 88 -6.79 -11.46 -21.70
N PHE A 89 -6.93 -11.82 -20.41
CA PHE A 89 -5.84 -12.24 -19.53
C PHE A 89 -6.18 -13.54 -18.79
N ALA A 90 -7.26 -14.23 -19.17
CA ALA A 90 -7.81 -15.34 -18.40
C ALA A 90 -7.33 -16.70 -18.93
N ALA A 91 -7.12 -16.83 -20.25
CA ALA A 91 -6.68 -18.08 -20.86
C ALA A 91 -5.16 -18.28 -20.70
N ASP A 92 -4.69 -19.53 -20.84
CA ASP A 92 -3.28 -19.87 -20.69
C ASP A 92 -2.40 -19.38 -21.85
N ASP A 93 -3.00 -19.11 -23.01
CA ASP A 93 -2.34 -18.50 -24.16
C ASP A 93 -2.28 -16.96 -24.07
N ASP A 94 -2.92 -16.35 -23.06
CA ASP A 94 -2.95 -14.91 -22.86
C ASP A 94 -1.69 -14.38 -22.13
N ASP A 95 -1.62 -13.07 -21.90
CA ASP A 95 -0.51 -12.42 -21.19
C ASP A 95 -0.47 -12.84 -19.70
N ILE A 96 0.33 -13.87 -19.42
CA ILE A 96 0.54 -14.45 -18.08
C ILE A 96 1.07 -13.40 -17.09
N PHE A 97 1.90 -12.46 -17.56
CA PHE A 97 2.41 -11.39 -16.69
C PHE A 97 1.25 -10.50 -16.22
N MET A 98 0.39 -10.08 -17.14
CA MET A 98 -0.79 -9.27 -16.79
C MET A 98 -1.75 -10.02 -15.85
N ARG A 99 -1.97 -11.32 -16.09
CA ARG A 99 -2.76 -12.18 -15.19
C ARG A 99 -2.20 -12.16 -13.76
N SER A 100 -0.89 -12.38 -13.61
CA SER A 100 -0.21 -12.36 -12.31
C SER A 100 -0.31 -11.00 -11.61
N MET A 101 -0.17 -9.89 -12.35
CA MET A 101 -0.34 -8.55 -11.78
C MET A 101 -1.76 -8.32 -11.26
N ILE A 102 -2.77 -8.77 -12.00
CA ILE A 102 -4.18 -8.62 -11.63
C ILE A 102 -4.54 -9.47 -10.43
N GLU A 103 -4.09 -10.73 -10.37
CA GLU A 103 -4.42 -11.62 -9.24
C GLU A 103 -3.71 -11.20 -7.95
N GLN A 104 -2.40 -10.98 -8.00
CA GLN A 104 -1.59 -10.94 -6.79
C GLN A 104 -1.39 -9.52 -6.23
N TYR A 105 -1.44 -8.50 -7.09
CA TYR A 105 -1.01 -7.14 -6.73
C TYR A 105 -2.07 -6.07 -6.92
N ALA A 106 -2.98 -6.23 -7.87
CA ALA A 106 -3.90 -5.15 -8.24
C ALA A 106 -5.04 -4.96 -7.21
N LEU A 107 -5.32 -3.71 -6.92
CA LEU A 107 -6.51 -3.23 -6.24
C LEU A 107 -7.66 -3.12 -7.24
N GLU A 108 -8.81 -3.69 -6.92
CA GLU A 108 -9.99 -3.57 -7.76
C GLU A 108 -10.89 -2.46 -7.24
N GLN A 109 -11.23 -1.49 -8.10
CA GLN A 109 -12.11 -0.39 -7.72
C GLN A 109 -13.54 -0.90 -7.50
N LYS A 110 -14.24 -0.36 -6.49
CA LYS A 110 -15.66 -0.65 -6.29
C LYS A 110 -16.55 0.24 -7.17
N THR A 111 -17.74 -0.22 -7.53
CA THR A 111 -18.79 0.65 -8.07
C THR A 111 -19.42 1.47 -6.94
N LYS A 112 -20.35 2.36 -7.28
CA LYS A 112 -21.06 3.16 -6.27
C LYS A 112 -21.77 2.28 -5.25
N GLU A 113 -22.31 1.17 -5.74
CA GLU A 113 -23.04 0.15 -5.00
C GLU A 113 -22.12 -0.82 -4.23
N GLY A 114 -20.80 -0.56 -4.23
CA GLY A 114 -19.82 -1.41 -3.54
C GLY A 114 -19.47 -2.71 -4.27
N LEU A 115 -19.90 -2.90 -5.52
CA LEU A 115 -19.65 -4.11 -6.31
C LEU A 115 -18.30 -4.07 -7.05
N PRO A 116 -17.72 -5.22 -7.43
CA PRO A 116 -16.50 -5.25 -8.26
C PRO A 116 -16.71 -4.56 -9.61
N SER A 117 -15.89 -3.56 -9.92
CA SER A 117 -16.01 -2.80 -11.18
C SER A 117 -15.24 -3.42 -12.35
N GLY A 118 -14.34 -4.36 -12.10
CA GLY A 118 -13.38 -4.87 -13.10
C GLY A 118 -12.29 -3.87 -13.50
N LYS A 119 -12.20 -2.71 -12.83
CA LYS A 119 -11.11 -1.74 -13.03
C LYS A 119 -10.01 -1.98 -12.01
N PHE A 120 -8.85 -2.35 -12.52
CA PHE A 120 -7.69 -2.75 -11.72
C PHE A 120 -6.62 -1.66 -11.67
N TRP A 121 -6.14 -1.40 -10.47
CA TRP A 121 -5.19 -0.36 -10.13
C TRP A 121 -4.04 -0.93 -9.33
N MET A 122 -2.86 -0.33 -9.43
CA MET A 122 -1.67 -0.69 -8.68
C MET A 122 -1.30 0.50 -7.81
N ASP A 123 -1.10 0.27 -6.52
CA ASP A 123 -0.52 1.26 -5.62
C ASP A 123 1.01 1.18 -5.63
N GLU A 124 1.65 2.22 -5.09
CA GLU A 124 3.11 2.33 -5.12
C GLU A 124 3.80 1.15 -4.43
N ALA A 125 3.26 0.70 -3.29
CA ALA A 125 3.81 -0.40 -2.52
C ALA A 125 3.74 -1.73 -3.28
N SER A 126 2.58 -2.07 -3.86
CA SER A 126 2.40 -3.31 -4.61
C SER A 126 3.19 -3.30 -5.91
N SER A 127 3.26 -2.15 -6.60
CA SER A 127 4.14 -1.99 -7.77
C SER A 127 5.61 -2.16 -7.43
N ARG A 128 6.05 -1.70 -6.25
CA ARG A 128 7.43 -1.90 -5.79
C ARG A 128 7.74 -3.36 -5.49
N ALA A 129 6.80 -4.09 -4.88
CA ALA A 129 6.91 -5.53 -4.65
C ALA A 129 6.98 -6.30 -5.97
N ALA A 130 6.04 -6.05 -6.89
CA ALA A 130 6.03 -6.67 -8.21
C ALA A 130 7.32 -6.36 -9.01
N ALA A 131 7.82 -5.12 -8.94
CA ALA A 131 9.07 -4.73 -9.58
C ALA A 131 10.28 -5.48 -9.03
N ALA A 132 10.31 -5.74 -7.72
CA ALA A 132 11.39 -6.50 -7.10
C ALA A 132 11.47 -7.93 -7.69
N GLU A 133 10.33 -8.61 -7.79
CA GLU A 133 10.26 -9.96 -8.36
C GLU A 133 10.63 -9.99 -9.85
N VAL A 134 10.13 -9.02 -10.63
CA VAL A 134 10.43 -8.94 -12.06
C VAL A 134 11.93 -8.72 -12.30
N LEU A 135 12.55 -7.80 -11.55
CA LEU A 135 13.99 -7.53 -11.65
C LEU A 135 14.83 -8.72 -11.17
N GLU A 136 14.37 -9.44 -10.14
CA GLU A 136 15.05 -10.66 -9.71
C GLU A 136 15.00 -11.76 -10.78
N THR A 137 13.81 -12.03 -11.33
CA THR A 137 13.58 -13.12 -12.28
C THR A 137 14.19 -12.84 -13.66
N HIS A 138 14.06 -11.61 -14.17
CA HIS A 138 14.44 -11.27 -15.54
C HIS A 138 15.80 -10.57 -15.66
N LYS A 139 16.29 -9.92 -14.60
CA LYS A 139 17.61 -9.25 -14.58
C LYS A 139 18.60 -9.92 -13.63
N GLY A 140 18.18 -10.92 -12.85
CA GLY A 140 19.06 -11.64 -11.92
C GLY A 140 19.55 -10.77 -10.75
N MET A 141 18.92 -9.63 -10.48
CA MET A 141 19.29 -8.75 -9.38
C MET A 141 18.76 -9.31 -8.07
N LYS A 142 19.61 -9.43 -7.04
CA LYS A 142 19.23 -10.04 -5.76
C LYS A 142 19.78 -9.29 -4.56
N GLY A 143 19.13 -9.46 -3.42
CA GLY A 143 19.58 -8.92 -2.12
C GLY A 143 19.83 -7.41 -2.16
N GLY A 144 20.93 -6.95 -1.56
CA GLY A 144 21.24 -5.53 -1.45
C GLY A 144 21.36 -4.78 -2.78
N ALA A 145 21.77 -5.45 -3.86
CA ALA A 145 21.84 -4.85 -5.19
C ALA A 145 20.45 -4.51 -5.73
N LEU A 146 19.47 -5.40 -5.51
CA LEU A 146 18.07 -5.17 -5.88
C LEU A 146 17.48 -4.01 -5.08
N SER A 147 17.68 -4.01 -3.75
CA SER A 147 17.21 -2.94 -2.88
C SER A 147 17.77 -1.58 -3.31
N GLN A 148 19.09 -1.50 -3.52
CA GLN A 148 19.76 -0.27 -3.95
C GLN A 148 19.27 0.20 -5.33
N TYR A 149 19.03 -0.72 -6.26
CA TYR A 149 18.49 -0.39 -7.58
C TYR A 149 17.09 0.22 -7.47
N LEU A 150 16.20 -0.40 -6.70
CA LEU A 150 14.86 0.13 -6.45
C LEU A 150 14.91 1.47 -5.74
N ASP A 151 15.74 1.64 -4.71
CA ASP A 151 15.90 2.92 -4.01
C ASP A 151 16.37 4.05 -4.94
N THR A 152 17.19 3.72 -5.94
CA THR A 152 17.74 4.70 -6.88
C THR A 152 16.76 5.07 -8.00
N TYR A 153 16.06 4.09 -8.57
CA TYR A 153 15.33 4.27 -9.83
C TYR A 153 13.81 4.20 -9.70
N PHE A 154 13.28 3.57 -8.65
CA PHE A 154 11.84 3.32 -8.52
C PHE A 154 11.05 4.63 -8.44
N ALA A 155 11.45 5.57 -7.58
CA ALA A 155 10.72 6.83 -7.40
C ALA A 155 10.60 7.64 -8.70
N LYS A 156 11.66 7.61 -9.53
CA LYS A 156 11.65 8.25 -10.86
C LYS A 156 10.70 7.54 -11.83
N ALA A 157 10.73 6.20 -11.84
CA ALA A 157 9.81 5.41 -12.66
C ALA A 157 8.37 5.65 -12.22
N TRP A 158 8.09 5.59 -10.91
CA TRP A 158 6.76 5.84 -10.36
C TRP A 158 6.22 7.21 -10.76
N GLY A 159 6.97 8.27 -10.50
CA GLY A 159 6.56 9.64 -10.86
C GLY A 159 6.40 9.89 -12.36
N HIS A 160 6.97 9.04 -13.23
CA HIS A 160 6.74 9.12 -14.67
C HIS A 160 5.34 8.64 -15.08
N PHE A 161 4.80 7.64 -14.36
CA PHE A 161 3.50 7.06 -14.68
C PHE A 161 2.38 7.60 -13.80
N ASP A 162 2.65 7.92 -12.53
CA ASP A 162 1.73 8.63 -11.63
C ASP A 162 1.88 10.15 -11.75
N VAL A 163 1.59 10.68 -12.94
CA VAL A 163 1.75 12.11 -13.27
C VAL A 163 0.88 13.00 -12.37
N ASN A 164 -0.32 12.50 -12.02
CA ASN A 164 -1.29 13.23 -11.21
C ASN A 164 -1.11 13.03 -9.71
N ARG A 165 -0.12 12.23 -9.27
CA ARG A 165 0.17 11.94 -7.85
C ARG A 165 -1.04 11.38 -7.11
N THR A 166 -1.80 10.51 -7.77
CA THR A 166 -2.97 9.84 -7.18
C THR A 166 -2.56 8.68 -6.28
N GLY A 167 -1.27 8.27 -6.33
CA GLY A 167 -0.76 7.11 -5.64
C GLY A 167 -1.25 5.79 -6.26
N LYS A 168 -1.84 5.84 -7.47
CA LYS A 168 -2.39 4.68 -8.18
C LYS A 168 -2.16 4.78 -9.67
N ILE A 169 -1.75 3.67 -10.28
CA ILE A 169 -1.57 3.54 -11.74
C ILE A 169 -2.47 2.41 -12.23
N GLU A 170 -3.07 2.55 -13.41
CA GLU A 170 -3.84 1.46 -14.03
C GLU A 170 -2.95 0.25 -14.29
N VAL A 171 -3.43 -0.96 -13.96
CA VAL A 171 -2.64 -2.19 -14.09
C VAL A 171 -2.11 -2.41 -15.51
N ILE A 172 -2.85 -1.97 -16.53
CA ILE A 172 -2.50 -2.12 -17.94
C ILE A 172 -1.21 -1.38 -18.34
N LYS A 173 -0.77 -0.41 -17.51
CA LYS A 173 0.48 0.32 -17.72
C LYS A 173 1.69 -0.40 -17.11
N MET A 174 1.47 -1.44 -16.29
CA MET A 174 2.56 -2.16 -15.62
C MET A 174 3.59 -2.77 -16.58
N PRO A 175 3.24 -3.34 -17.74
CA PRO A 175 4.23 -3.84 -18.69
C PRO A 175 5.17 -2.75 -19.21
N GLN A 176 4.67 -1.52 -19.37
CA GLN A 176 5.51 -0.39 -19.78
C GLN A 176 6.34 0.14 -18.61
N PHE A 177 5.74 0.18 -17.42
CA PHE A 177 6.43 0.53 -16.18
C PHE A 177 7.64 -0.37 -15.91
N MET A 178 7.48 -1.70 -16.01
CA MET A 178 8.56 -2.65 -15.77
C MET A 178 9.71 -2.48 -16.77
N ARG A 179 9.39 -2.25 -18.05
CA ARG A 179 10.40 -1.98 -19.10
C ARG A 179 11.16 -0.69 -18.86
N PHE A 180 10.43 0.37 -18.49
CA PHE A 180 11.02 1.65 -18.15
C PHE A 180 11.94 1.56 -16.93
N LEU A 181 11.49 0.90 -15.87
CA LEU A 181 12.25 0.69 -14.63
C LEU A 181 13.50 -0.16 -14.88
N ALA A 182 13.39 -1.21 -15.69
CA ALA A 182 14.52 -2.06 -16.06
C ALA A 182 15.46 -1.40 -17.09
N SER A 183 15.13 -0.20 -17.57
CA SER A 183 15.82 0.50 -18.66
C SER A 183 16.00 -0.37 -19.90
N ASP A 184 15.03 -1.23 -20.18
CA ASP A 184 15.07 -2.19 -21.28
C ASP A 184 13.70 -2.30 -21.94
N GLN A 185 13.59 -1.67 -23.10
CA GLN A 185 12.35 -1.64 -23.87
C GLN A 185 12.00 -3.00 -24.50
N TYR A 186 12.98 -3.89 -24.66
CA TYR A 186 12.81 -5.21 -25.26
C TYR A 186 12.71 -6.32 -24.22
N LEU A 187 12.62 -5.96 -22.93
CA LEU A 187 12.42 -6.93 -21.86
C LEU A 187 11.17 -7.77 -22.15
N SER A 188 11.38 -9.06 -22.33
CA SER A 188 10.30 -10.06 -22.28
C SER A 188 9.85 -10.16 -20.84
N LEU A 189 8.54 -10.06 -20.62
CA LEU A 189 7.91 -10.25 -19.31
C LEU A 189 7.21 -11.61 -19.21
N LEU A 190 7.21 -12.37 -20.30
CA LEU A 190 6.72 -13.73 -20.31
C LEU A 190 7.79 -14.66 -19.72
N PRO A 191 7.39 -15.65 -18.91
CA PRO A 191 8.32 -16.66 -18.41
C PRO A 191 8.96 -17.41 -19.59
N TYR A 192 10.25 -17.70 -19.48
CA TYR A 192 11.02 -18.51 -20.43
C TYR A 192 10.90 -20.00 -20.14
#